data_AF-A0A9W7DBQ5-F1
#
_entry.id   AF-A0A9W7DBQ5-F1
#
_cell.length_a   1.000
_cell.length_b   1.000
_cell.length_c   1.000
_cell.angle_alpha   90.00
_cell.angle_beta   90.00
_cell.angle_gamma   90.00
#
_symmetry.space_group_name_H-M   'P 1'
#
loop_
_entity.id
_entity.type
_entity.pdbx_description
1 polymer ?
#
loop_
_entity_poly.entity_id
_entity_poly.type
_entity_poly.pdbx_seq_one_letter_code
_entity_poly.pdbx_strand_id
1 'polypeptide(L)'
;MARWLSFFAEYNFQVEYKPGRLNVVADALSRRPDYAVHKAEANEIGVIRTSTPSSSLLDDVRSAYANDADAKQLLDYFAARSDKSRQKLAKHLRARVHRYRVHNDLL
;
A
#
# COMPACT_ATOMS: atom_id res chain seq x y z
N MET A 1 -15.16 -1.42 -16.26
CA MET A 1 -15.74 -0.92 -17.52
C MET A 1 -17.20 -0.49 -17.39
N ALA A 2 -18.02 -1.17 -16.58
CA ALA A 2 -19.45 -0.88 -16.34
C ALA A 2 -19.81 0.62 -16.22
N ARG A 3 -19.04 1.39 -15.44
CA ARG A 3 -19.34 2.81 -15.17
C ARG A 3 -19.23 3.74 -16.38
N TRP A 4 -18.42 3.40 -17.39
CA TRP A 4 -18.10 4.28 -18.51
C TRP A 4 -18.85 3.93 -19.81
N LEU A 5 -19.67 2.87 -19.79
CA LEU A 5 -20.36 2.36 -20.98
C LEU A 5 -21.37 3.36 -21.55
N SER A 6 -22.14 4.05 -20.71
CA SER A 6 -23.10 5.07 -21.18
C SER A 6 -22.40 6.22 -21.89
N PHE A 7 -21.28 6.68 -21.35
CA PHE A 7 -20.47 7.74 -21.95
C PHE A 7 -19.88 7.31 -23.30
N PHE A 8 -19.35 6.09 -23.38
CA PHE A 8 -18.77 5.58 -24.63
C PHE A 8 -19.83 5.31 -25.71
N ALA A 9 -21.06 4.97 -25.33
CA ALA A 9 -22.15 4.70 -26.26
C ALA A 9 -22.59 5.94 -27.08
N GLU A 10 -22.22 7.15 -26.64
CA GLU A 10 -22.47 8.40 -27.39
C GLU A 10 -21.54 8.55 -28.60
N TYR A 11 -20.46 7.77 -28.69
CA TYR A 11 -19.46 7.88 -29.73
C TYR A 11 -19.41 6.62 -30.59
N ASN A 12 -19.33 6.81 -31.91
CA ASN A 12 -19.01 5.73 -32.85
C ASN A 12 -17.49 5.62 -33.00
N PHE A 13 -16.86 4.80 -32.15
CA PHE A 13 -15.41 4.58 -32.19
C PHE A 13 -15.04 3.11 -32.40
N GLN A 14 -13.78 2.89 -32.79
CA GLN A 14 -13.14 1.58 -32.85
C GLN A 14 -11.88 1.62 -31.97
N VAL A 15 -11.58 0.49 -31.32
CA VAL A 15 -10.38 0.38 -30.47
C VAL A 15 -9.26 -0.24 -31.30
N GLU A 16 -8.22 0.55 -31.57
CA GLU A 16 -7.03 0.10 -32.28
C GLU A 16 -5.79 0.23 -31.40
N TYR A 17 -4.93 -0.79 -31.43
CA TYR A 17 -3.66 -0.74 -30.74
C TYR A 17 -2.68 0.15 -31.48
N LYS A 18 -2.12 1.15 -30.77
CA LYS A 18 -1.06 2.01 -31.28
C LYS A 18 0.27 1.68 -30.58
N PRO A 19 1.30 1.21 -31.31
CA PRO A 19 2.62 0.96 -30.74
C PRO A 19 3.19 2.21 -30.06
N GLY A 20 3.89 2.04 -28.93
CA GLY A 20 4.41 3.14 -28.11
C GLY A 20 5.26 4.16 -28.88
N ARG A 21 6.07 3.71 -29.85
CA ARG A 21 6.88 4.60 -30.72
C ARG A 21 6.02 5.60 -31.51
N LEU A 22 4.77 5.26 -31.83
CA LEU A 22 3.84 6.14 -32.54
C LEU A 22 2.93 6.93 -31.59
N ASN A 23 2.97 6.63 -30.28
CA ASN A 23 2.14 7.26 -29.27
C ASN A 23 2.81 8.48 -28.60
N VAL A 24 3.81 9.09 -29.25
CA VAL A 24 4.68 10.13 -28.66
C VAL A 24 3.88 11.32 -28.11
N VAL A 25 2.85 11.78 -28.84
CA VAL A 25 2.08 12.96 -28.44
C VAL A 25 1.24 12.69 -27.20
N ALA A 26 0.46 11.60 -27.20
CA ALA A 26 -0.35 11.24 -26.04
C ALA A 26 0.53 10.88 -24.83
N ASP A 27 1.65 10.19 -25.06
CA ASP A 27 2.66 9.90 -24.04
C ASP A 27 3.23 11.19 -23.43
N ALA A 28 3.65 12.17 -24.24
CA ALA A 28 4.15 13.46 -23.76
C ALA A 28 3.10 14.25 -22.98
N LEU A 29 1.83 14.25 -23.41
CA LEU A 29 0.74 14.96 -22.73
C LEU A 29 0.28 14.27 -21.44
N SER A 30 0.35 12.94 -21.39
CA SER A 30 0.02 12.17 -20.18
C SER A 30 1.12 12.24 -19.13
N ARG A 31 2.37 12.50 -19.54
CA ARG A 31 3.48 12.75 -18.61
C ARG A 31 3.26 14.08 -17.90
N ARG A 32 3.07 13.99 -16.59
CA ARG A 32 2.99 15.13 -15.68
C ARG A 32 4.32 15.31 -14.94
N PRO A 33 5.19 16.25 -15.37
CA PRO A 33 6.49 16.44 -14.71
C PRO A 33 6.36 16.93 -13.26
N ASP A 34 5.25 17.59 -12.94
CA ASP A 34 4.82 17.98 -11.60
C ASP A 34 4.43 16.80 -10.69
N TYR A 35 4.15 15.63 -11.27
CA TYR A 35 3.85 14.38 -10.55
C TYR A 35 5.05 13.45 -10.39
N ALA A 36 6.19 13.77 -11.01
CA ALA A 36 7.43 13.06 -10.75
C ALA A 36 7.88 13.44 -9.33
N VAL A 37 7.40 12.69 -8.34
CA VAL A 37 7.98 12.66 -6.98
C VAL A 37 9.49 12.59 -7.17
N HIS A 38 10.20 13.52 -6.53
CA HIS A 38 11.66 13.58 -6.54
C HIS A 38 12.22 12.16 -6.47
N LYS A 39 12.91 11.73 -7.54
CA LYS A 39 13.55 10.41 -7.66
C LYS A 39 14.80 10.31 -6.76
N ALA A 40 14.64 10.74 -5.51
CA ALA A 40 15.46 10.43 -4.37
C ALA A 40 14.40 10.17 -3.30
N GLU A 41 13.80 8.98 -3.23
CA GLU A 41 14.44 7.78 -2.75
C GLU A 41 13.83 6.54 -3.42
N ALA A 42 14.69 5.68 -3.95
CA ALA A 42 14.31 4.41 -4.56
C ALA A 42 13.90 3.39 -3.48
N ASN A 43 12.68 3.47 -2.94
CA ASN A 43 11.95 2.28 -2.46
C ASN A 43 10.46 2.48 -2.11
N GLU A 44 9.90 3.68 -2.24
CA GLU A 44 8.45 3.84 -2.02
C GLU A 44 7.70 3.52 -3.31
N ILE A 45 6.99 2.38 -3.29
CA ILE A 45 5.89 2.11 -4.22
C ILE A 45 5.04 3.38 -4.25
N GLY A 46 4.95 4.02 -5.43
CA GLY A 46 4.22 5.26 -5.63
C GLY A 46 2.74 5.07 -5.32
N VAL A 47 2.38 5.19 -4.05
CA VAL A 47 1.02 5.41 -3.60
C VAL A 47 0.68 6.80 -4.10
N ILE A 48 0.01 6.83 -5.27
CA ILE A 48 -0.83 7.94 -5.69
C ILE A 48 -1.43 8.51 -4.43
N ARG A 49 -1.12 9.77 -4.09
CA ARG A 49 -1.63 10.44 -2.90
C ARG A 49 -3.13 10.19 -2.83
N THR A 50 -3.51 9.18 -2.06
CA THR A 50 -4.85 9.07 -1.53
C THR A 50 -4.92 10.30 -0.65
N SER A 51 -5.84 11.21 -0.95
CA SER A 51 -6.39 12.04 0.11
C SER A 51 -6.90 11.04 1.14
N THR A 52 -6.06 10.66 2.11
CA THR A 52 -6.49 9.84 3.21
C THR A 52 -7.46 10.73 3.96
N PRO A 53 -8.77 10.43 3.93
CA PRO A 53 -9.67 11.16 4.80
C PRO A 53 -9.13 11.02 6.22
N SER A 54 -9.10 12.11 6.99
CA SER A 54 -8.74 12.02 8.41
C SER A 54 -9.73 11.05 9.06
N SER A 55 -9.25 9.88 9.41
CA SER A 55 -10.06 8.79 9.94
C SER A 55 -9.40 8.29 11.21
N SER A 56 -10.20 8.09 12.25
CA SER A 56 -9.76 7.47 13.51
C SER A 56 -9.41 5.99 13.35
N LEU A 57 -9.68 5.37 12.19
CA LEU A 57 -9.56 3.92 12.01
C LEU A 57 -8.19 3.38 12.39
N LEU A 58 -7.10 4.08 12.07
CA LEU A 58 -5.75 3.62 12.41
C LEU A 58 -5.49 3.69 13.92
N ASP A 59 -6.04 4.69 14.59
CA ASP A 59 -5.98 4.83 16.05
C ASP A 59 -6.85 3.77 16.74
N ASP A 60 -8.04 3.49 16.18
CA ASP A 60 -8.94 2.45 16.65
C ASP A 60 -8.29 1.06 16.53
N VAL A 61 -7.64 0.76 15.41
CA VAL A 61 -6.88 -0.49 15.21
C VAL A 61 -5.72 -0.60 16.21
N ARG A 62 -4.98 0.48 16.43
CA ARG A 62 -3.89 0.52 17.41
C ARG A 62 -4.40 0.26 18.83
N SER A 63 -5.55 0.84 19.17
CA SER A 63 -6.20 0.59 20.47
C SER A 63 -6.67 -0.86 20.61
N ALA A 64 -7.14 -1.48 19.51
CA ALA A 64 -7.55 -2.87 19.50
C ALA A 64 -6.37 -3.83 19.75
N TYR A 65 -5.17 -3.52 19.24
CA TYR A 65 -3.96 -4.29 19.57
C TYR A 65 -3.64 -4.27 21.06
N ALA A 66 -3.98 -3.19 21.78
CA ALA A 66 -3.84 -3.13 23.23
C ALA A 66 -4.83 -4.04 23.98
N ASN A 67 -5.76 -4.71 23.30
CA ASN A 67 -6.66 -5.71 23.89
C ASN A 67 -6.37 -7.13 23.40
N ASP A 68 -5.70 -7.29 22.26
CA ASP A 68 -5.35 -8.60 21.69
C ASP A 68 -4.02 -9.13 22.25
N ALA A 69 -4.05 -10.33 22.83
CA ALA A 69 -2.88 -10.94 23.47
C ALA A 69 -1.77 -11.33 22.47
N ASP A 70 -2.12 -11.75 21.26
CA ASP A 70 -1.18 -12.15 20.23
C ASP A 70 -0.55 -10.91 19.57
N ALA A 71 -1.35 -9.88 19.29
CA ALA A 71 -0.87 -8.62 18.72
C ALA A 71 0.15 -7.94 19.65
N LYS A 72 -0.12 -7.89 20.97
CA LYS A 72 0.84 -7.40 21.96
C LYS A 72 2.17 -8.13 21.91
N GLN A 73 2.14 -9.46 21.91
CA GLN A 73 3.36 -10.28 21.86
C GLN A 73 4.17 -10.01 20.59
N LEU A 74 3.50 -9.83 19.45
CA LEU A 74 4.16 -9.49 18.19
C LEU A 74 4.77 -8.09 18.23
N LEU A 75 4.03 -7.08 18.70
CA LEU A 75 4.51 -5.71 18.83
C LEU A 75 5.72 -5.63 19.78
N ASP A 76 5.66 -6.27 20.94
CA ASP A 76 6.76 -6.34 21.91
C ASP A 76 8.01 -7.03 21.30
N TYR A 77 7.79 -8.11 20.53
CA TYR A 77 8.87 -8.78 19.81
C TYR A 77 9.52 -7.85 18.77
N PHE A 78 8.73 -7.11 17.99
CA PHE A 78 9.26 -6.22 16.96
C PHE A 78 9.95 -4.98 17.57
N ALA A 79 9.49 -4.50 18.73
CA ALA A 79 10.14 -3.42 19.47
C ALA A 79 11.52 -3.83 20.04
N ALA A 80 11.64 -5.07 20.54
CA ALA A 80 12.87 -5.61 21.13
C ALA A 80 13.43 -6.80 20.32
N ARG A 81 13.51 -6.65 18.99
CA ARG A 81 13.82 -7.74 18.05
C ARG A 81 15.14 -8.43 18.39
N SER A 82 15.05 -9.65 18.90
CA SER A 82 16.19 -10.49 19.27
C SER A 82 15.78 -11.97 19.29
N ASP A 83 16.75 -12.89 19.27
CA ASP A 83 16.42 -14.32 19.39
C ASP A 83 15.81 -14.67 20.75
N LYS A 84 16.21 -13.95 21.82
CA LYS A 84 15.62 -14.12 23.15
C LYS A 84 14.15 -13.70 23.16
N SER A 85 13.80 -12.56 22.56
CA SER A 85 12.39 -12.14 22.43
C SER A 85 11.61 -13.07 21.50
N ARG A 86 12.23 -13.58 20.44
CA ARG A 86 11.62 -14.60 19.57
C ARG A 86 11.26 -15.87 20.32
N GLN A 87 12.09 -16.31 21.27
CA GLN A 87 11.81 -17.52 22.06
C GLN A 87 10.66 -17.32 23.05
N LYS A 88 10.42 -16.09 23.52
CA LYS A 88 9.31 -15.73 24.42
C LYS A 88 7.93 -15.73 23.74
N LEU A 89 7.87 -15.59 22.43
CA LEU A 89 6.63 -15.67 21.66
C LEU A 89 5.96 -17.05 21.82
N ALA A 90 4.63 -17.07 21.83
CA ALA A 90 3.88 -18.32 21.77
C ALA A 90 4.26 -19.17 20.54
N LYS A 91 4.16 -20.50 20.65
CA LYS A 91 4.64 -21.44 19.61
C LYS A 91 4.02 -21.17 18.24
N HIS A 92 2.72 -20.84 18.18
CA HIS A 92 2.03 -20.52 16.94
C HIS A 92 2.49 -19.19 16.34
N LEU A 93 2.79 -18.17 17.15
CA LEU A 93 3.34 -16.90 16.69
C LEU A 93 4.76 -17.06 16.17
N ARG A 94 5.61 -17.83 16.86
CA ARG A 94 6.99 -18.12 16.44
C ARG A 94 7.06 -18.74 15.05
N ALA A 95 6.16 -19.66 14.74
CA ALA A 95 6.09 -20.31 13.44
C ALA A 95 5.70 -19.35 12.32
N ARG A 96 4.97 -18.27 12.65
CA ARG A 96 4.38 -17.34 11.69
C ARG A 96 5.00 -15.95 11.69
N VAL A 97 5.93 -15.66 12.60
CA VAL A 97 6.47 -14.31 12.84
C VAL A 97 7.08 -13.67 11.59
N HIS A 98 7.60 -14.48 10.67
CA HIS A 98 8.16 -14.03 9.39
C HIS A 98 7.10 -13.45 8.43
N ARG A 99 5.80 -13.67 8.69
CA ARG A 99 4.68 -13.13 7.89
C ARG A 99 4.23 -11.74 8.32
N TYR A 100 4.66 -11.27 9.48
CA TYR A 100 4.26 -9.99 10.04
C TYR A 100 5.39 -8.97 9.88
N ARG A 101 5.03 -7.69 9.76
CA ARG A 101 6.00 -6.60 9.70
C ARG A 101 5.36 -5.34 10.23
N VAL A 102 6.00 -4.72 11.23
CA VAL A 102 5.51 -3.47 11.78
C VAL A 102 5.88 -2.29 10.89
N HIS A 103 4.89 -1.45 10.57
CA HIS A 103 5.07 -0.13 9.95
C HIS A 103 4.14 0.88 10.61
N ASN A 104 4.69 1.99 11.10
CA ASN A 104 3.95 3.00 11.90
C ASN A 104 3.14 2.35 13.04
N ASP A 105 3.74 1.38 13.75
CA ASP A 105 3.14 0.56 14.81
C ASP A 105 1.89 -0.26 14.43
N LEU A 106 1.70 -0.53 13.14
CA LEU A 106 0.70 -1.46 12.62
C LEU A 106 1.35 -2.76 12.15
N LEU A 107 0.76 -3.92 12.48
CA LEU A 107 1.32 -5.28 12.24
C LEU A 107 1.15 -5.83 10.83
#